data_AF-A0A7V2RIW1-F1
#
_entry.id   AF-A0A7V2RIW1-F1
#
_cell.length_a   1.000
_cell.length_b   1.000
_cell.length_c   1.000
_cell.angle_alpha   90.00
_cell.angle_beta   90.00
_cell.angle_gamma   90.00
#
_symmetry.space_group_name_H-M   'P 1'
#
loop_
_entity.id
_entity.type
_entity.pdbx_description
1 polymer ?
#
loop_
_entity_poly.entity_id
_entity_poly.type
_entity_poly.pdbx_seq_one_letter_code
_entity_poly.pdbx_strand_id
1 'polypeptide(L)'
;MPIWQYIILFLSVLFGGSLGFLFNKESKNWLQLILSFSGAYILGITVLHLMPWVFGSDIPNIGLWVIGGFFAQIFLEQLSVGVEHGHIHAPHKYTVGFVISVMLGLSVHAFVEGIPLSYYGEHYMQEHGHSHTHNHLLYGIILHHIPAALALVILLKVSGVKKRVNWLCLSIFAAMSPLGAAASNLTVIPANIQTGILAFAVGSLLHIATVILFEMDSPGHHKIPGRKLIAITLGIGFSILTIV
;
A
#
# COMPACT_ATOMS: atom_id res chain seq x y z
N MET A 1 -18.42 8.00 0.39
CA MET A 1 -17.51 7.84 1.57
C MET A 1 -17.73 8.88 2.69
N PRO A 2 -17.84 8.45 3.96
CA PRO A 2 -17.98 9.36 5.11
C PRO A 2 -16.64 9.99 5.55
N ILE A 3 -16.70 11.18 6.16
CA ILE A 3 -15.52 12.00 6.51
C ILE A 3 -14.52 11.31 7.44
N TRP A 4 -14.99 10.45 8.36
CA TRP A 4 -14.12 9.74 9.30
C TRP A 4 -13.15 8.77 8.58
N GLN A 5 -13.52 8.24 7.40
CA GLN A 5 -12.65 7.36 6.63
C GLN A 5 -11.46 8.12 6.02
N TYR A 6 -11.67 9.38 5.60
CA TYR A 6 -10.58 10.25 5.16
C TYR A 6 -9.62 10.56 6.31
N ILE A 7 -10.17 10.83 7.50
CA ILE A 7 -9.38 11.14 8.70
C ILE A 7 -8.54 9.93 9.11
N ILE A 8 -9.11 8.72 9.14
CA ILE A 8 -8.35 7.54 9.56
C ILE A 8 -7.26 7.15 8.55
N LEU A 9 -7.49 7.32 7.25
CA LEU A 9 -6.45 7.14 6.21
C LEU A 9 -5.27 8.07 6.48
N PHE A 10 -5.53 9.35 6.67
CA PHE A 10 -4.50 10.35 6.95
C PHE A 10 -3.76 10.06 8.26
N LEU A 11 -4.51 9.83 9.36
CA LEU A 11 -3.92 9.63 10.68
C LEU A 11 -3.16 8.31 10.80
N SER A 12 -3.55 7.25 10.09
CA SER A 12 -2.83 5.98 10.10
C SER A 12 -1.41 6.10 9.53
N VAL A 13 -1.26 6.84 8.42
CA VAL A 13 0.05 7.15 7.81
C VAL A 13 0.88 8.01 8.76
N LEU A 14 0.29 9.06 9.34
CA LEU A 14 0.99 9.90 10.32
C LEU A 14 1.43 9.11 11.54
N PHE A 15 0.60 8.19 12.03
CA PHE A 15 0.92 7.32 13.14
C PHE A 15 2.11 6.41 12.79
N GLY A 16 2.04 5.67 11.68
CA GLY A 16 3.13 4.80 11.22
C GLY A 16 4.45 5.56 11.02
N GLY A 17 4.40 6.70 10.34
CA GLY A 17 5.57 7.56 10.15
C GLY A 17 6.10 8.15 11.46
N SER A 18 5.24 8.55 12.38
CA SER A 18 5.65 9.09 13.68
C SER A 18 6.47 8.08 14.49
N LEU A 19 6.08 6.81 14.46
CA LEU A 19 6.83 5.70 15.06
C LEU A 19 8.22 5.58 14.42
N GLY A 20 8.35 5.81 13.11
CA GLY A 20 9.63 5.82 12.41
C GLY A 20 10.66 6.81 12.97
N PHE A 21 10.24 7.91 13.59
CA PHE A 21 11.17 8.84 14.25
C PHE A 21 11.78 8.25 15.54
N LEU A 22 11.04 7.38 16.24
CA LEU A 22 11.47 6.72 17.48
C LEU A 22 12.48 5.60 17.21
N PHE A 23 12.43 5.00 16.01
CA PHE A 23 13.31 3.88 15.64
C PHE A 23 14.63 4.33 15.00
N ASN A 24 15.67 3.53 15.20
CA ASN A 24 17.01 3.73 14.64
C ASN A 24 17.37 2.60 13.66
N LYS A 25 18.39 2.82 12.83
CA LYS A 25 18.84 1.96 11.70
C LYS A 25 19.04 0.46 12.05
N GLU A 26 19.29 0.13 13.32
CA GLU A 26 19.54 -1.22 13.84
C GLU A 26 18.29 -2.15 13.79
N SER A 27 17.09 -1.64 13.50
CA SER A 27 15.83 -2.42 13.55
C SER A 27 15.41 -3.12 12.25
N LYS A 28 16.32 -3.29 11.26
CA LYS A 28 16.00 -3.85 9.93
C LYS A 28 15.19 -5.15 10.00
N ASN A 29 15.56 -6.09 10.88
CA ASN A 29 14.88 -7.38 10.98
C ASN A 29 13.41 -7.26 11.40
N TRP A 30 13.08 -6.33 12.29
CA TRP A 30 11.69 -6.14 12.74
C TRP A 30 10.85 -5.42 11.70
N LEU A 31 11.43 -4.44 11.01
CA LEU A 31 10.79 -3.79 9.87
C LEU A 31 10.42 -4.79 8.78
N GLN A 32 11.33 -5.71 8.45
CA GLN A 32 11.06 -6.77 7.47
C GLN A 32 9.93 -7.70 7.92
N LEU A 33 9.81 -8.01 9.21
CA LEU A 33 8.71 -8.82 9.74
C LEU A 33 7.36 -8.11 9.64
N ILE A 34 7.31 -6.82 9.98
CA ILE A 34 6.09 -6.01 9.85
C ILE A 34 5.68 -5.87 8.39
N LEU A 35 6.63 -5.59 7.50
CA LEU A 35 6.38 -5.53 6.07
C LEU A 35 5.87 -6.88 5.57
N SER A 36 6.51 -8.00 5.93
CA SER A 36 6.08 -9.34 5.52
C SER A 36 4.67 -9.69 5.99
N PHE A 37 4.32 -9.36 7.24
CA PHE A 37 2.95 -9.51 7.75
C PHE A 37 1.96 -8.68 6.94
N SER A 38 2.27 -7.41 6.72
CA SER A 38 1.38 -6.49 6.03
C SER A 38 1.23 -6.80 4.53
N GLY A 39 2.33 -7.15 3.87
CA GLY A 39 2.37 -7.64 2.49
C GLY A 39 1.56 -8.93 2.31
N ALA A 40 1.63 -9.85 3.27
CA ALA A 40 0.81 -11.06 3.26
C ALA A 40 -0.68 -10.74 3.47
N TYR A 41 -1.00 -9.80 4.36
CA TYR A 41 -2.38 -9.37 4.61
C TYR A 41 -3.00 -8.70 3.39
N ILE A 42 -2.30 -7.74 2.75
CA ILE A 42 -2.79 -7.06 1.55
C ILE A 42 -2.89 -8.01 0.36
N LEU A 43 -1.98 -8.99 0.22
CA LEU A 43 -2.12 -10.09 -0.75
C LEU A 43 -3.42 -10.84 -0.52
N GLY A 44 -3.67 -11.23 0.73
CA GLY A 44 -4.88 -11.94 1.12
C GLY A 44 -6.15 -11.15 0.79
N ILE A 45 -6.23 -9.87 1.16
CA ILE A 45 -7.37 -9.00 0.80
C ILE A 45 -7.54 -8.89 -0.72
N THR A 46 -6.43 -8.73 -1.44
CA THR A 46 -6.44 -8.61 -2.90
C THR A 46 -6.98 -9.88 -3.56
N VAL A 47 -6.54 -11.06 -3.09
CA VAL A 47 -6.95 -12.35 -3.65
C VAL A 47 -8.37 -12.74 -3.24
N LEU A 48 -8.74 -12.50 -1.98
CA LEU A 48 -9.99 -13.00 -1.41
C LEU A 48 -11.18 -12.09 -1.70
N HIS A 49 -10.95 -10.78 -1.86
CA HIS A 49 -12.02 -9.80 -2.05
C HIS A 49 -11.92 -9.07 -3.39
N LEU A 50 -10.77 -8.44 -3.67
CA LEU A 50 -10.68 -7.54 -4.83
C LEU A 50 -10.69 -8.29 -6.18
N MET A 51 -9.93 -9.37 -6.30
CA MET A 51 -9.85 -10.16 -7.53
C MET A 51 -11.20 -10.80 -7.91
N PRO A 52 -11.93 -11.48 -6.99
CA PRO A 52 -13.25 -12.01 -7.30
C PRO A 52 -14.21 -10.95 -7.84
N TRP A 53 -14.19 -9.74 -7.26
CA TRP A 53 -15.02 -8.64 -7.75
C TRP A 53 -14.59 -8.16 -9.14
N VAL A 54 -13.29 -7.98 -9.37
CA VAL A 54 -12.76 -7.52 -10.66
C VAL A 54 -13.05 -8.53 -11.77
N PHE A 55 -12.78 -9.81 -11.53
CA PHE A 55 -12.94 -10.88 -12.53
C PHE A 55 -14.37 -11.43 -12.62
N GLY A 56 -15.23 -11.11 -11.65
CA GLY A 56 -16.67 -11.36 -11.73
C GLY A 56 -17.42 -10.33 -12.58
N SER A 57 -16.76 -9.26 -13.02
CA SER A 57 -17.37 -8.26 -13.90
C SER A 57 -17.46 -8.73 -15.36
N ASP A 58 -18.51 -8.28 -16.08
CA ASP A 58 -18.70 -8.58 -17.50
C ASP A 58 -17.80 -7.75 -18.44
N ILE A 59 -16.73 -7.13 -17.92
CA ILE A 59 -15.86 -6.24 -18.70
C ILE A 59 -14.86 -7.08 -19.49
N PRO A 60 -14.88 -7.01 -20.84
CA PRO A 60 -13.93 -7.75 -21.67
C PRO A 60 -12.49 -7.32 -21.37
N ASN A 61 -11.58 -8.28 -21.30
CA ASN A 61 -10.14 -8.04 -21.14
C ASN A 61 -9.76 -7.27 -19.86
N ILE A 62 -10.56 -7.35 -18.78
CA ILE A 62 -10.26 -6.66 -17.51
C ILE A 62 -8.89 -7.01 -16.93
N GLY A 63 -8.36 -8.21 -17.22
CA GLY A 63 -7.00 -8.61 -16.86
C GLY A 63 -5.90 -7.72 -17.43
N LEU A 64 -6.13 -7.00 -18.55
CA LEU A 64 -5.17 -6.02 -19.07
C LEU A 64 -4.98 -4.83 -18.13
N TRP A 65 -6.02 -4.42 -17.40
CA TRP A 65 -5.92 -3.37 -16.39
C TRP A 65 -5.08 -3.84 -15.20
N VAL A 66 -5.24 -5.10 -14.79
CA VAL A 66 -4.40 -5.73 -13.75
C VAL A 66 -2.93 -5.74 -14.17
N ILE A 67 -2.63 -6.18 -15.40
CA ILE A 67 -1.26 -6.15 -15.93
C ILE A 67 -0.73 -4.72 -16.00
N GLY A 68 -1.56 -3.77 -16.45
CA GLY A 68 -1.20 -2.36 -16.51
C GLY A 68 -0.84 -1.77 -15.14
N GLY A 69 -1.61 -2.11 -14.11
CA GLY A 69 -1.34 -1.70 -12.73
C GLY A 69 -0.07 -2.30 -12.17
N PHE A 70 0.13 -3.61 -12.39
CA PHE A 70 1.35 -4.32 -11.98
C PHE A 70 2.59 -3.68 -12.63
N PHE A 71 2.53 -3.41 -13.93
CA PHE A 71 3.65 -2.82 -14.67
C PHE A 71 3.89 -1.35 -14.29
N ALA A 72 2.84 -0.57 -14.07
CA ALA A 72 2.97 0.79 -13.56
C ALA A 72 3.66 0.82 -12.19
N GLN A 73 3.33 -0.13 -11.31
CA GLN A 73 3.94 -0.20 -9.99
C GLN A 73 5.42 -0.58 -10.05
N ILE A 74 5.86 -1.39 -11.02
CA ILE A 74 7.30 -1.62 -11.28
C ILE A 74 8.02 -0.29 -11.53
N PHE A 75 7.46 0.61 -12.35
CA PHE A 75 8.08 1.91 -12.60
C PHE A 75 8.08 2.81 -11.37
N LEU A 76 6.98 2.85 -10.62
CA LEU A 76 6.89 3.63 -9.39
C LEU A 76 7.88 3.14 -8.33
N GLU A 77 8.14 1.83 -8.27
CA GLU A 77 9.17 1.26 -7.40
C GLU A 77 10.58 1.71 -7.77
N GLN A 78 10.91 1.83 -9.07
CA GLN A 78 12.21 2.37 -9.48
C GLN A 78 12.43 3.79 -8.96
N LEU A 79 11.36 4.58 -8.88
CA LEU A 79 11.39 5.94 -8.33
C LEU A 79 11.45 5.95 -6.80
N SER A 80 10.72 5.04 -6.14
CA SER A 80 10.68 4.91 -4.68
C SER A 80 11.88 4.17 -4.09
N VAL A 81 12.74 3.57 -4.92
CA VAL A 81 13.93 2.79 -4.51
C VAL A 81 13.54 1.66 -3.55
N GLY A 82 12.34 1.09 -3.72
CA GLY A 82 11.84 -0.01 -2.90
C GLY A 82 11.54 0.35 -1.43
N VAL A 83 11.25 1.62 -1.12
CA VAL A 83 10.87 2.06 0.24
C VAL A 83 9.64 1.33 0.76
N GLU A 84 8.69 1.08 -0.13
CA GLU A 84 7.43 0.35 0.11
C GLU A 84 7.70 -1.05 0.67
N HIS A 85 8.86 -1.61 0.35
CA HIS A 85 9.30 -2.95 0.71
C HIS A 85 10.54 -2.91 1.63
N GLY A 86 10.85 -1.76 2.25
CA GLY A 86 11.87 -1.67 3.30
C GLY A 86 13.33 -1.66 2.84
N HIS A 87 13.62 -1.35 1.56
CA HIS A 87 14.98 -1.14 1.08
C HIS A 87 15.59 0.15 1.66
N ILE A 88 16.18 0.05 2.86
CA ILE A 88 16.91 1.15 3.49
C ILE A 88 18.40 1.06 3.09
N HIS A 89 18.70 1.53 1.88
CA HIS A 89 20.06 1.84 1.43
C HIS A 89 20.15 3.34 1.16
N ALA A 90 20.53 4.10 2.18
CA ALA A 90 20.79 5.52 2.00
C ALA A 90 22.09 5.72 1.21
N PRO A 91 22.09 6.54 0.14
CA PRO A 91 23.34 6.98 -0.49
C PRO A 91 24.17 7.78 0.52
N HIS A 92 25.51 7.72 0.43
CA HIS A 92 26.44 8.42 1.33
C HIS A 92 26.21 9.94 1.42
N LYS A 93 25.57 10.54 0.41
CA LYS A 93 25.01 11.89 0.45
C LYS A 93 23.62 11.87 -0.19
N TYR A 94 22.62 12.40 0.52
CA TYR A 94 21.30 12.63 -0.07
C TYR A 94 21.36 13.82 -1.04
N THR A 95 20.58 13.75 -2.10
CA THR A 95 20.31 14.89 -2.99
C THR A 95 18.83 15.25 -2.90
N VAL A 96 18.49 16.49 -3.25
CA VAL A 96 17.06 16.89 -3.34
C VAL A 96 16.34 16.05 -4.39
N GLY A 97 17.00 15.72 -5.50
CA GLY A 97 16.45 14.83 -6.54
C GLY A 97 16.08 13.44 -6.03
N PHE A 98 16.87 12.87 -5.11
CA PHE A 98 16.55 11.59 -4.48
C PHE A 98 15.24 11.65 -3.68
N VAL A 99 15.06 12.68 -2.84
CA VAL A 99 13.83 12.84 -2.05
C VAL A 99 12.62 13.06 -2.96
N ILE A 100 12.78 13.86 -4.02
CA ILE A 100 11.71 14.09 -5.00
C ILE A 100 11.32 12.79 -5.71
N SER A 101 12.29 12.00 -6.16
CA SER A 101 12.04 10.70 -6.80
C SER A 101 11.25 9.77 -5.89
N VAL A 102 11.71 9.62 -4.64
CA VAL A 102 11.04 8.77 -3.64
C VAL A 102 9.61 9.24 -3.41
N MET A 103 9.43 10.54 -3.20
CA MET A 103 8.12 11.12 -2.97
C MET A 103 7.20 10.97 -4.20
N LEU A 104 7.72 11.06 -5.42
CA LEU A 104 6.91 10.91 -6.63
C LEU A 104 6.38 9.48 -6.76
N GLY A 105 7.25 8.48 -6.61
CA GLY A 105 6.84 7.07 -6.62
C GLY A 105 5.77 6.78 -5.56
N LEU A 106 6.09 7.09 -4.31
CA LEU A 106 5.22 6.81 -3.15
C LEU A 106 3.89 7.56 -3.22
N SER A 107 3.92 8.81 -3.67
CA SER A 107 2.71 9.65 -3.72
C SER A 107 1.77 9.23 -4.84
N VAL A 108 2.31 8.93 -6.02
CA VAL A 108 1.48 8.47 -7.15
C VAL A 108 0.85 7.12 -6.83
N HIS A 109 1.63 6.18 -6.29
CA HIS A 109 1.14 4.89 -5.86
C HIS A 109 0.00 5.02 -4.82
N ALA A 110 0.23 5.73 -3.72
CA ALA A 110 -0.79 5.90 -2.68
C ALA A 110 -2.01 6.71 -3.14
N PHE A 111 -1.85 7.61 -4.11
CA PHE A 111 -2.96 8.33 -4.74
C PHE A 111 -3.82 7.38 -5.57
N VAL A 112 -3.20 6.60 -6.46
CA VAL A 112 -3.89 5.66 -7.35
C VAL A 112 -4.70 4.63 -6.55
N GLU A 113 -4.12 4.08 -5.49
CA GLU A 113 -4.81 3.12 -4.62
C GLU A 113 -5.92 3.77 -3.77
N GLY A 114 -5.85 5.09 -3.58
CA GLY A 114 -6.91 5.86 -2.95
C GLY A 114 -8.16 6.02 -3.82
N ILE A 115 -8.01 6.02 -5.16
CA ILE A 115 -9.12 6.31 -6.09
C ILE A 115 -10.30 5.35 -5.90
N PRO A 116 -10.10 4.01 -5.79
CA PRO A 116 -11.20 3.06 -5.69
C PRO A 116 -11.98 3.07 -4.38
N LEU A 117 -11.42 3.67 -3.33
CA LEU A 117 -12.02 3.63 -1.99
C LEU A 117 -13.43 4.24 -1.94
N SER A 118 -13.71 5.22 -2.78
CA SER A 118 -14.96 5.98 -2.75
C SER A 118 -16.16 5.19 -3.23
N TYR A 119 -15.98 4.36 -4.26
CA TYR A 119 -17.04 3.59 -4.91
C TYR A 119 -17.02 2.11 -4.53
N TYR A 120 -15.85 1.53 -4.22
CA TYR A 120 -15.75 0.13 -3.82
C TYR A 120 -16.58 -0.16 -2.56
N GLY A 121 -16.50 0.72 -1.56
CA GLY A 121 -17.25 0.57 -0.32
C GLY A 121 -18.77 0.68 -0.48
N GLU A 122 -19.25 1.44 -1.47
CA GLU A 122 -20.69 1.63 -1.70
C GLU A 122 -21.29 0.52 -2.59
N HIS A 123 -20.54 0.02 -3.57
CA HIS A 123 -20.99 -1.08 -4.45
C HIS A 123 -21.01 -2.45 -3.76
N TYR A 124 -20.02 -2.76 -2.93
CA TYR A 124 -19.99 -4.03 -2.18
C TYR A 124 -21.18 -4.18 -1.20
N MET A 125 -21.68 -3.06 -0.67
CA MET A 125 -22.84 -3.05 0.23
C MET A 125 -24.16 -3.38 -0.48
N GLN A 126 -24.27 -3.10 -1.78
CA GLN A 126 -25.49 -3.38 -2.55
C GLN A 126 -25.60 -4.85 -2.97
N GLU A 127 -24.49 -5.52 -3.27
CA GLU A 127 -24.53 -6.91 -3.76
C GLU A 127 -24.62 -7.98 -2.66
N HIS A 128 -24.20 -7.69 -1.42
CA HIS A 128 -24.02 -8.74 -0.39
C HIS A 128 -24.87 -8.58 0.88
N GLY A 129 -25.92 -7.75 0.86
CA GLY A 129 -27.11 -7.87 1.74
C GLY A 129 -26.93 -7.73 3.26
N HIS A 130 -25.72 -7.48 3.78
CA HIS A 130 -25.45 -7.39 5.22
C HIS A 130 -25.03 -5.97 5.62
N SER A 131 -25.73 -5.40 6.61
CA SER A 131 -25.60 -4.00 7.08
C SER A 131 -24.30 -3.67 7.82
N HIS A 132 -23.29 -4.55 7.79
CA HIS A 132 -22.05 -4.41 8.56
C HIS A 132 -20.78 -4.78 7.78
N THR A 133 -20.82 -4.91 6.44
CA THR A 133 -19.63 -5.27 5.67
C THR A 133 -18.61 -4.12 5.62
N HIS A 134 -17.54 -4.34 6.35
CA HIS A 134 -16.34 -3.55 6.46
C HIS A 134 -15.68 -3.33 5.09
N ASN A 135 -15.30 -2.09 4.74
CA ASN A 135 -14.57 -1.80 3.49
C ASN A 135 -13.19 -2.48 3.52
N HIS A 136 -13.10 -3.72 3.04
CA HIS A 136 -11.88 -4.54 3.10
C HIS A 136 -10.68 -3.85 2.43
N LEU A 137 -10.93 -3.10 1.35
CA LEU A 137 -9.92 -2.28 0.70
C LEU A 137 -9.39 -1.18 1.64
N LEU A 138 -10.27 -0.49 2.39
CA LEU A 138 -9.86 0.51 3.38
C LEU A 138 -8.95 -0.09 4.45
N TYR A 139 -9.31 -1.24 5.02
CA TYR A 139 -8.48 -1.89 6.05
C TYR A 139 -7.15 -2.40 5.47
N GLY A 140 -7.19 -2.96 4.26
CA GLY A 140 -5.98 -3.28 3.47
C GLY A 140 -5.07 -2.08 3.33
N ILE A 141 -5.61 -0.94 2.88
CA ILE A 141 -4.86 0.29 2.67
C ILE A 141 -4.25 0.82 3.96
N ILE A 142 -5.03 0.90 5.03
CA ILE A 142 -4.55 1.35 6.35
C ILE A 142 -3.40 0.46 6.85
N LEU A 143 -3.55 -0.87 6.77
CA LEU A 143 -2.59 -1.81 7.33
C LEU A 143 -1.26 -1.85 6.56
N HIS A 144 -1.25 -1.58 5.24
CA HIS A 144 -0.01 -1.54 4.47
C HIS A 144 0.65 -0.16 4.40
N HIS A 145 -0.12 0.92 4.55
CA HIS A 145 0.46 2.26 4.63
C HIS A 145 1.20 2.53 5.94
N ILE A 146 0.82 1.91 7.06
CA ILE A 146 1.53 2.07 8.33
C ILE A 146 3.01 1.64 8.20
N PRO A 147 3.34 0.42 7.72
CA PRO A 147 4.72 0.00 7.47
C PRO A 147 5.45 0.86 6.43
N ALA A 148 4.79 1.23 5.32
CA ALA A 148 5.40 2.05 4.27
C ALA A 148 5.77 3.45 4.78
N ALA A 149 4.89 4.09 5.56
CA ALA A 149 5.16 5.39 6.20
C ALA A 149 6.33 5.32 7.18
N LEU A 150 6.39 4.24 7.96
CA LEU A 150 7.49 3.98 8.87
C LEU A 150 8.82 3.82 8.10
N ALA A 151 8.82 3.06 7.00
CA ALA A 151 9.99 2.87 6.14
C ALA A 151 10.46 4.19 5.50
N LEU A 152 9.53 5.03 5.02
CA LEU A 152 9.83 6.37 4.48
C LEU A 152 10.56 7.23 5.52
N VAL A 153 10.01 7.34 6.73
CA VAL A 153 10.59 8.19 7.77
C VAL A 153 11.98 7.70 8.17
N ILE A 154 12.17 6.38 8.31
CA ILE A 154 13.48 5.80 8.62
C ILE A 154 14.47 6.08 7.48
N LEU A 155 14.07 5.90 6.21
CA LEU A 155 14.94 6.17 5.07
C LEU A 155 15.39 7.64 5.07
N LEU A 156 14.46 8.59 5.16
CA LEU A 156 14.77 10.02 5.13
C LEU A 156 15.65 10.42 6.33
N LYS A 157 15.38 9.86 7.52
CA LYS A 157 16.19 10.09 8.73
C LYS A 157 17.62 9.56 8.55
N VAL A 158 17.80 8.33 8.08
CA VAL A 158 19.12 7.71 7.85
C VAL A 158 19.87 8.39 6.71
N SER A 159 19.16 8.96 5.74
CA SER A 159 19.73 9.75 4.64
C SER A 159 20.18 11.15 5.07
N GLY A 160 19.96 11.56 6.32
CA GLY A 160 20.37 12.87 6.83
C GLY A 160 19.43 14.03 6.47
N VAL A 161 18.20 13.73 6.03
CA VAL A 161 17.19 14.75 5.74
C VAL A 161 16.74 15.43 7.03
N LYS A 162 16.65 16.76 7.01
CA LYS A 162 16.22 17.56 8.17
C LYS A 162 14.84 17.10 8.66
N LYS A 163 14.66 16.99 9.98
CA LYS A 163 13.40 16.54 10.62
C LYS A 163 12.15 17.28 10.11
N ARG A 164 12.25 18.60 9.84
CA ARG A 164 11.15 19.39 9.27
C ARG A 164 10.73 18.95 7.87
N VAL A 165 11.71 18.63 7.01
CA VAL A 165 11.45 18.15 5.64
C VAL A 165 10.88 16.73 5.68
N ASN A 166 11.38 15.88 6.58
CA ASN A 166 10.84 14.53 6.77
C ASN A 166 9.35 14.57 7.19
N TRP A 167 8.99 15.46 8.13
CA TRP A 167 7.57 15.68 8.48
C TRP A 167 6.74 16.20 7.31
N LEU A 168 7.26 17.14 6.51
CA LEU A 168 6.57 17.61 5.31
C LEU A 168 6.32 16.48 4.30
N CYS A 169 7.33 15.67 4.01
CA CYS A 169 7.22 14.49 3.16
C CYS A 169 6.15 13.51 3.69
N LEU A 170 6.18 13.21 4.99
CA LEU A 170 5.20 12.35 5.63
C LEU A 170 3.77 12.91 5.52
N SER A 171 3.59 14.22 5.72
CA SER A 171 2.26 14.86 5.58
C SER A 171 1.76 14.85 4.14
N ILE A 172 2.64 15.04 3.15
CA ILE A 172 2.28 14.92 1.74
C ILE A 172 1.84 13.49 1.45
N PHE A 173 2.64 12.50 1.83
CA PHE A 173 2.31 11.08 1.64
C PHE A 173 0.97 10.70 2.29
N ALA A 174 0.76 11.12 3.55
CA ALA A 174 -0.49 10.88 4.28
C ALA A 174 -1.73 11.44 3.59
N ALA A 175 -1.59 12.53 2.83
CA ALA A 175 -2.71 13.15 2.13
C ALA A 175 -3.07 12.43 0.81
N MET A 176 -2.19 11.60 0.23
CA MET A 176 -2.37 11.11 -1.14
C MET A 176 -3.58 10.19 -1.31
N SER A 177 -3.79 9.22 -0.42
CA SER A 177 -4.94 8.31 -0.53
C SER A 177 -6.27 8.99 -0.21
N PRO A 178 -6.39 9.84 0.83
CA PRO A 178 -7.55 10.70 1.00
C PRO A 178 -7.85 11.57 -0.23
N LEU A 179 -6.82 12.12 -0.88
CA LEU A 179 -6.98 12.93 -2.09
C LEU A 179 -7.40 12.08 -3.30
N GLY A 180 -6.87 10.87 -3.46
CA GLY A 180 -7.32 9.92 -4.49
C GLY A 180 -8.81 9.59 -4.33
N ALA A 181 -9.22 9.26 -3.11
CA ALA A 181 -10.62 8.98 -2.77
C ALA A 181 -11.54 10.21 -2.92
N ALA A 182 -11.01 11.42 -2.70
CA ALA A 182 -11.77 12.65 -2.92
C ALA A 182 -11.90 12.96 -4.41
N ALA A 183 -10.85 12.75 -5.20
CA ALA A 183 -10.86 13.01 -6.65
C ALA A 183 -11.92 12.18 -7.39
N SER A 184 -12.08 10.90 -7.00
CA SER A 184 -13.15 10.05 -7.58
C SER A 184 -14.55 10.46 -7.15
N ASN A 185 -14.74 11.09 -5.99
CA ASN A 185 -16.05 11.61 -5.56
C ASN A 185 -16.43 12.93 -6.26
N LEU A 186 -15.45 13.69 -6.72
CA LEU A 186 -15.69 14.95 -7.43
C LEU A 186 -15.97 14.77 -8.92
N THR A 187 -15.80 13.55 -9.45
CA THR A 187 -15.91 13.24 -10.87
C THR A 187 -16.91 12.12 -11.10
N VAL A 188 -17.73 12.22 -12.14
CA VAL A 188 -18.63 11.12 -12.54
C VAL A 188 -17.84 10.15 -13.39
N ILE A 189 -17.35 9.08 -12.77
CA ILE A 189 -16.60 8.01 -13.46
C ILE A 189 -17.59 6.91 -13.85
N PRO A 190 -17.67 6.50 -15.14
CA PRO A 190 -18.51 5.39 -15.56
C PRO A 190 -18.15 4.08 -14.84
N ALA A 191 -19.15 3.25 -14.51
CA ALA A 191 -18.96 2.02 -13.74
C ALA A 191 -17.89 1.07 -14.33
N ASN A 192 -17.85 0.93 -15.67
CA ASN A 192 -16.84 0.12 -16.35
C ASN A 192 -15.41 0.66 -16.13
N ILE A 193 -15.25 1.98 -16.06
CA ILE A 193 -13.95 2.62 -15.79
C ILE A 193 -13.61 2.51 -14.30
N GLN A 194 -14.58 2.60 -13.39
CA GLN A 194 -14.37 2.37 -11.96
C GLN A 194 -13.81 0.96 -11.70
N THR A 195 -14.41 -0.06 -12.32
CA THR A 195 -13.91 -1.44 -12.24
C THR A 195 -12.53 -1.57 -12.86
N GLY A 196 -12.25 -0.91 -13.98
CA GLY A 196 -10.92 -0.83 -14.58
C GLY A 196 -9.87 -0.23 -13.63
N ILE A 197 -10.19 0.90 -12.98
CA ILE A 197 -9.29 1.53 -12.00
C ILE A 197 -9.07 0.62 -10.78
N LEU A 198 -10.10 -0.09 -10.31
CA LEU A 198 -9.90 -1.07 -9.24
C LEU A 198 -9.01 -2.23 -9.72
N ALA A 199 -9.21 -2.74 -10.94
CA ALA A 199 -8.36 -3.77 -11.53
C ALA A 199 -6.89 -3.30 -11.64
N PHE A 200 -6.67 -2.04 -12.00
CA PHE A 200 -5.34 -1.43 -11.97
C PHE A 200 -4.76 -1.39 -10.55
N ALA A 201 -5.54 -0.96 -9.55
CA ALA A 201 -5.11 -0.97 -8.15
C ALA A 201 -4.79 -2.40 -7.66
N VAL A 202 -5.58 -3.39 -8.06
CA VAL A 202 -5.29 -4.82 -7.79
C VAL A 202 -3.94 -5.23 -8.36
N GLY A 203 -3.63 -4.84 -9.59
CA GLY A 203 -2.33 -5.07 -10.20
C GLY A 203 -1.17 -4.45 -9.40
N SER A 204 -1.33 -3.20 -8.98
CA SER A 204 -0.36 -2.49 -8.12
C SER A 204 -0.13 -3.22 -6.80
N LEU A 205 -1.22 -3.55 -6.08
CA LEU A 205 -1.18 -4.24 -4.80
C LEU A 205 -0.54 -5.64 -4.91
N LEU A 206 -0.82 -6.38 -5.99
CA LEU A 206 -0.19 -7.67 -6.25
C LEU A 206 1.32 -7.53 -6.41
N HIS A 207 1.80 -6.55 -7.17
CA HIS A 207 3.22 -6.30 -7.32
C HIS A 207 3.88 -6.04 -5.96
N ILE A 208 3.37 -5.07 -5.19
CA ILE A 208 3.89 -4.70 -3.87
C ILE A 208 3.95 -5.90 -2.95
N ALA A 209 2.84 -6.64 -2.83
CA ALA A 209 2.77 -7.81 -1.98
C ALA A 209 3.81 -8.86 -2.36
N THR A 210 3.97 -9.16 -3.65
CA THR A 210 4.92 -10.18 -4.09
C THR A 210 6.37 -9.78 -3.87
N VAL A 211 6.72 -8.51 -4.11
CA VAL A 211 8.08 -8.00 -3.84
C VAL A 211 8.41 -8.06 -2.35
N ILE A 212 7.48 -7.67 -1.48
CA ILE A 212 7.65 -7.79 -0.01
C ILE A 212 7.93 -9.24 0.40
N LEU A 213 7.14 -10.17 -0.14
CA LEU A 213 7.16 -11.56 0.30
C LEU A 213 8.39 -12.31 -0.21
N PHE A 214 8.79 -12.09 -1.46
CA PHE A 214 9.76 -12.94 -2.15
C PHE A 214 11.11 -12.27 -2.46
N GLU A 215 11.15 -10.95 -2.68
CA GLU A 215 12.38 -10.24 -3.08
C GLU A 215 13.24 -9.82 -1.88
N MET A 216 12.62 -9.57 -0.72
CA MET A 216 13.31 -9.03 0.47
C MET A 216 14.30 -9.99 1.16
N ASP A 217 14.48 -11.21 0.66
CA ASP A 217 15.39 -12.19 1.25
C ASP A 217 16.84 -12.02 0.75
N SER A 218 17.80 -12.12 1.66
CA SER A 218 19.22 -11.90 1.34
C SER A 218 19.75 -12.94 0.35
N PRO A 219 20.59 -12.53 -0.62
CA PRO A 219 21.16 -13.45 -1.61
C PRO A 219 21.98 -14.53 -0.91
N GLY A 220 21.58 -15.80 -1.09
CA GLY A 220 22.32 -16.98 -0.61
C GLY A 220 21.56 -17.92 0.34
N HIS A 221 20.33 -17.60 0.77
CA HIS A 221 19.52 -18.49 1.61
C HIS A 221 18.27 -18.95 0.86
N HIS A 222 18.25 -20.18 0.35
CA HIS A 222 17.08 -20.80 -0.31
C HIS A 222 15.91 -21.10 0.65
N LYS A 223 15.93 -20.59 1.89
CA LYS A 223 14.92 -20.84 2.92
C LYS A 223 14.42 -19.53 3.49
N ILE A 224 13.11 -19.35 3.44
CA ILE A 224 12.42 -18.27 4.15
C ILE A 224 12.64 -18.47 5.66
N PRO A 225 13.13 -17.45 6.40
CA PRO A 225 13.34 -17.58 7.83
C PRO A 225 12.00 -17.85 8.56
N GLY A 226 12.00 -18.75 9.54
CA GLY A 226 10.76 -19.18 10.21
C GLY A 226 9.94 -18.05 10.83
N ARG A 227 10.60 -16.99 11.34
CA ARG A 227 9.91 -15.79 11.85
C ARG A 227 9.13 -15.05 10.76
N LYS A 228 9.69 -14.96 9.55
CA LYS A 228 9.03 -14.38 8.37
C LYS A 228 7.85 -15.25 7.95
N LEU A 229 8.03 -16.57 7.92
CA LEU A 229 6.94 -17.50 7.61
C LEU A 229 5.78 -17.37 8.61
N ILE A 230 6.06 -17.23 9.92
CA ILE A 230 5.01 -16.96 10.93
C ILE A 230 4.31 -15.63 10.63
N ALA A 231 5.05 -14.56 10.32
CA ALA A 231 4.47 -13.26 9.99
C ALA A 231 3.55 -13.36 8.75
N ILE A 232 3.97 -14.09 7.72
CA ILE A 232 3.19 -14.34 6.51
C ILE A 232 1.91 -15.12 6.83
N THR A 233 2.03 -16.23 7.58
CA THR A 233 0.88 -17.05 7.98
C THR A 233 -0.12 -16.24 8.80
N LEU A 234 0.35 -15.38 9.72
CA LEU A 234 -0.52 -14.49 10.48
C LEU A 234 -1.20 -13.46 9.57
N GLY A 235 -0.47 -12.83 8.63
CA GLY A 235 -1.06 -11.87 7.69
C GLY A 235 -2.17 -12.49 6.84
N ILE A 236 -1.91 -13.68 6.26
CA ILE A 236 -2.92 -14.43 5.51
C ILE A 236 -4.06 -14.85 6.44
N GLY A 237 -3.78 -15.38 7.63
CA GLY A 237 -4.80 -15.78 8.59
C GLY A 237 -5.76 -14.65 8.97
N PHE A 238 -5.22 -13.44 9.19
CA PHE A 238 -6.03 -12.25 9.46
C PHE A 238 -6.88 -11.85 8.25
N SER A 239 -6.35 -12.00 7.02
CA SER A 239 -7.15 -11.75 5.82
C SER A 239 -8.29 -12.77 5.65
N ILE A 240 -8.06 -14.05 5.97
CA ILE A 240 -9.09 -15.10 5.90
C ILE A 240 -10.20 -14.84 6.92
N LEU A 241 -9.87 -14.36 8.12
CA LEU A 241 -10.87 -13.96 9.12
C LEU A 241 -11.79 -12.83 8.63
N THR A 242 -11.44 -12.10 7.57
CA THR A 242 -12.32 -11.08 6.98
C THR A 242 -13.36 -11.64 6.02
N ILE A 243 -13.30 -12.93 5.68
CA ILE A 243 -14.31 -13.63 4.86
C ILE A 243 -15.52 -14.03 5.72
N VAL A 244 -15.27 -14.34 7.00
CA VAL A 244 -16.24 -14.88 7.97
C VAL A 244 -17.00 -13.75 8.65
#